data_AF-A0A382ZTL1-F1
#
_entry.id   AF-A0A382ZTL1-F1
#
_cell.length_a   1.000
_cell.length_b   1.000
_cell.length_c   1.000
_cell.angle_alpha   90.00
_cell.angle_beta   90.00
_cell.angle_gamma   90.00
#
_symmetry.space_group_name_H-M   'P 1'
#
loop_
_entity.id
_entity.type
_entity.pdbx_description
1 polymer ?
#
loop_
_entity_poly.entity_id
_entity_poly.type
_entity_poly.pdbx_seq_one_letter_code
_entity_poly.pdbx_strand_id
1 'polypeptide(L)' 'VALHFTWQKDWAGVKQVLPMIESLLIPFGVRPHWGKLFTLSPRNLQMQYEQLADFRLLLKQYDPHGKFRNGFLDTYLYL' A
#
# COMPACT_ATOMS: atom_id res chain seq x y z
N VAL A 1 16.96 2.45 -2.59
CA VAL A 1 17.31 1.35 -1.65
C VAL A 1 16.03 0.57 -1.36
N ALA A 2 16.11 -0.75 -1.18
CA ALA A 2 14.97 -1.57 -0.78
C ALA A 2 15.38 -2.46 0.40
N LEU A 3 14.51 -2.56 1.41
CA LEU A 3 14.66 -3.48 2.53
C LEU A 3 13.68 -4.63 2.34
N HIS A 4 14.19 -5.86 2.25
CA HIS A 4 13.38 -7.06 2.00
C HIS A 4 13.40 -7.95 3.22
N PHE A 5 12.21 -8.33 3.69
CA PHE A 5 12.03 -9.28 4.79
C PHE A 5 11.40 -10.56 4.27
N THR A 6 11.95 -11.69 4.70
CA THR A 6 11.36 -13.03 4.55
C THR A 6 10.99 -13.49 5.95
N TRP A 7 9.71 -13.82 6.16
CA TRP A 7 9.18 -14.18 7.47
C TRP A 7 9.01 -15.69 7.60
N GLN A 8 9.11 -16.20 8.83
CA GLN A 8 8.46 -17.47 9.18
C GLN A 8 6.97 -17.39 8.86
N LYS A 9 6.31 -18.51 8.53
CA LYS A 9 4.85 -18.58 8.31
C LYS A 9 4.05 -18.42 9.62
N ASP A 10 4.30 -17.34 10.37
CA ASP A 10 3.61 -16.94 11.59
C ASP A 10 2.99 -15.56 11.37
N TRP A 11 1.77 -15.55 10.85
CA TRP A 11 1.08 -14.28 10.60
C TRP A 11 0.78 -13.51 11.91
N ALA A 12 0.50 -14.21 13.01
CA ALA A 12 0.16 -13.56 14.27
C ALA A 12 1.34 -12.75 14.81
N GLY A 13 2.55 -13.32 14.77
CA GLY A 13 3.79 -12.62 15.12
C GLY A 13 4.14 -11.51 14.12
N VAL A 14 4.06 -11.79 12.82
CA VAL A 14 4.39 -10.80 11.77
C VAL A 14 3.49 -9.57 11.86
N LYS A 15 2.20 -9.74 12.10
CA LYS A 15 1.24 -8.63 12.22
C LYS A 15 1.54 -7.70 13.39
N GLN A 16 2.21 -8.17 14.44
CA GLN A 16 2.60 -7.35 15.59
C GLN A 16 3.85 -6.53 15.33
N VAL A 17 4.86 -7.12 14.68
CA VAL A 17 6.15 -6.45 14.43
C VAL A 17 6.13 -5.51 13.23
N LEU A 18 5.31 -5.80 12.21
CA LEU A 18 5.30 -5.05 10.97
C LEU A 18 4.95 -3.55 11.15
N PRO A 19 3.93 -3.17 11.95
CA PRO A 19 3.66 -1.76 12.25
C PRO A 19 4.84 -1.04 12.93
N MET A 20 5.59 -1.75 13.78
CA MET A 20 6.75 -1.19 14.47
C MET A 20 7.85 -0.83 13.45
N ILE A 21 8.18 -1.76 12.56
CA ILE A 21 9.16 -1.53 11.48
C ILE A 21 8.69 -0.39 10.57
N GLU A 22 7.43 -0.41 10.15
CA GLU A 22 6.88 0.61 9.25
C GLU A 22 6.92 2.00 9.88
N SER A 23 6.59 2.14 11.16
CA SER A 23 6.63 3.43 11.87
C SER A 23 8.04 4.05 11.89
N LEU A 24 9.08 3.24 12.05
CA LEU A 24 10.48 3.69 11.98
C LEU A 24 10.89 4.11 10.56
N LEU A 25 10.20 3.59 9.54
CA LEU A 25 10.50 3.88 8.14
C LEU A 25 9.70 5.05 7.56
N ILE A 26 8.63 5.51 8.22
CA ILE A 26 7.78 6.64 7.77
C ILE A 26 8.60 7.90 7.42
N PRO A 27 9.58 8.35 8.22
CA PRO A 27 10.32 9.59 7.94
C PRO A 27 11.10 9.56 6.61
N PHE A 28 11.33 8.37 6.04
CA PHE A 28 12.07 8.21 4.78
C PHE A 28 11.17 8.13 3.55
N GLY A 29 9.86 8.38 3.69
CA GLY A 29 8.91 8.31 2.57
C GLY A 29 8.74 6.88 2.04
N VAL A 30 8.70 5.89 2.94
CA VAL A 30 8.68 4.46 2.59
C VAL A 30 7.44 4.10 1.77
N ARG A 31 7.66 3.30 0.73
CA ARG A 31 6.60 2.67 -0.07
C ARG A 31 6.68 1.16 0.11
N PRO A 32 5.63 0.49 0.61
CA PRO A 32 5.61 -0.95 0.66
C PRO A 32 5.45 -1.51 -0.76
N HIS A 33 5.89 -2.75 -0.94
CA HIS A 33 5.65 -3.46 -2.19
C HIS A 33 4.20 -3.97 -2.22
N TRP A 34 3.39 -3.57 -3.21
CA TRP A 34 1.96 -3.91 -3.30
C TRP A 34 1.65 -5.42 -3.20
N GLY A 35 2.55 -6.27 -3.71
CA GLY A 35 2.43 -7.73 -3.63
C GLY A 35 2.93 -8.38 -2.33
N LYS A 36 3.13 -7.62 -1.24
CA LYS A 36 3.63 -8.12 0.05
C LYS A 36 2.77 -7.69 1.22
N LEU A 37 3.09 -8.22 2.40
CA LEU A 37 2.50 -7.80 3.67
C LEU A 37 2.95 -6.39 4.01
N PHE A 38 1.98 -5.53 4.37
CA PHE A 38 2.18 -4.21 4.95
C PHE A 38 0.96 -3.84 5.80
N THR A 39 1.15 -2.92 6.75
CA THR A 39 0.09 -2.42 7.66
C THR A 39 -0.08 -0.91 7.60
N LEU A 40 0.63 -0.23 6.71
CA LEU A 40 0.49 1.21 6.48
C LEU A 40 -0.96 1.58 6.15
N SER A 41 -1.43 2.69 6.75
CA SER A 41 -2.75 3.23 6.44
C SER A 41 -2.83 3.69 4.98
N PRO A 42 -4.03 3.64 4.36
CA PRO A 42 -4.23 4.18 3.02
C PRO A 42 -3.74 5.62 2.88
N ARG A 43 -4.05 6.48 3.85
CA ARG A 43 -3.61 7.88 3.86
C ARG A 43 -2.09 8.00 3.77
N ASN A 44 -1.35 7.23 4.58
CA ASN A 44 0.12 7.28 4.56
C ASN A 44 0.68 6.87 3.20
N LEU A 45 0.12 5.79 2.63
CA LEU A 45 0.47 5.26 1.31
C LEU A 45 0.21 6.27 0.20
N GLN A 46 -1.01 6.84 0.15
CA GLN A 46 -1.41 7.77 -0.91
C GLN A 46 -0.54 9.01 -0.96
N MET A 47 -0.12 9.54 0.21
CA MET A 47 0.81 10.68 0.28
C MET A 47 2.17 10.41 -0.35
N GLN A 48 2.57 9.13 -0.51
CA GLN A 48 3.85 8.78 -1.14
C GLN A 48 3.79 8.76 -2.66
N TYR A 49 2.61 8.87 -3.28
CA TYR A 49 2.42 8.78 -4.73
C TYR A 49 1.88 10.09 -5.30
N GLU A 50 2.78 10.99 -5.68
CA GLU A 50 2.47 12.31 -6.23
C GLU A 50 1.49 12.25 -7.42
N GLN A 51 1.67 11.28 -8.32
CA GLN A 51 0.83 11.10 -9.51
C GLN A 51 -0.40 10.22 -9.29
N LEU A 52 -0.79 9.94 -8.03
CA LEU A 52 -1.95 9.09 -7.74
C LEU A 52 -3.27 9.68 -8.27
N ALA A 53 -3.41 11.00 -8.26
CA ALA A 53 -4.58 11.67 -8.81
C ALA A 53 -4.71 11.41 -10.32
N ASP A 54 -3.63 11.57 -11.09
CA ASP A 54 -3.60 11.31 -12.52
C ASP A 54 -3.84 9.84 -12.85
N PHE A 55 -3.28 8.94 -12.03
CA PHE A 55 -3.54 7.51 -12.17
C PHE A 55 -5.03 7.18 -11.97
N ARG A 56 -5.70 7.79 -10.98
CA ARG A 56 -7.15 7.63 -10.80
C ARG A 56 -7.96 8.16 -11.99
N LEU A 57 -7.52 9.25 -12.62
CA LEU A 57 -8.16 9.77 -13.84
C LEU A 57 -8.05 8.76 -14.99
N LEU A 58 -6.88 8.17 -15.18
CA LEU A 58 -6.65 7.11 -16.17
C LEU A 58 -7.57 5.91 -15.91
N LEU A 59 -7.65 5.44 -14.65
CA LEU A 59 -8.54 4.35 -14.28
C LEU A 59 -10.02 4.68 -14.52
N LYS A 60 -10.44 5.92 -14.29
CA LYS A 60 -11.82 6.36 -14.58
C LYS A 60 -12.11 6.40 -16.08
N GLN A 61 -11.13 6.75 -16.90
CA GLN A 61 -11.28 6.79 -18.36
C GLN A 61 -11.42 5.39 -18.97
N TYR A 62 -10.58 4.44 -18.54
CA TYR A 62 -10.52 3.11 -19.14
C TYR A 62 -11.37 2.05 -18.43
N ASP A 63 -11.68 2.25 -17.15
CA ASP A 63 -12.55 1.38 -16.36
C ASP A 63 -13.58 2.20 -15.56
N PRO A 64 -14.50 2.90 -16.25
CA PRO A 64 -15.48 3.80 -15.61
C PRO A 64 -16.44 3.06 -14.66
N HIS A 65 -16.68 1.78 -14.92
CA HIS A 65 -17.58 0.93 -14.12
C HIS A 65 -16.84 0.05 -13.11
N GLY A 66 -15.50 0.10 -13.06
CA GLY A 66 -14.70 -0.60 -12.06
C GLY A 66 -14.66 -2.12 -12.19
N LYS A 67 -14.73 -2.66 -13.41
CA LYS A 67 -14.67 -4.11 -13.68
C LYS A 67 -13.41 -4.77 -13.11
N PHE A 68 -12.30 -4.05 -13.04
CA PHE A 68 -11.02 -4.55 -12.53
C PHE A 68 -10.72 -4.09 -11.10
N ARG A 69 -11.67 -3.44 -10.43
CA ARG A 69 -11.52 -3.00 -9.04
C ARG A 69 -11.87 -4.14 -8.08
N ASN A 70 -11.25 -4.11 -6.91
CA ASN A 70 -11.54 -5.00 -5.80
C ASN A 70 -11.35 -4.25 -4.48
N GLY A 71 -11.73 -4.89 -3.37
CA GLY A 71 -11.65 -4.26 -2.05
C GLY A 71 -10.26 -3.77 -1.65
N PHE A 72 -9.18 -4.37 -2.17
CA PHE A 72 -7.81 -3.89 -1.95
C PHE A 72 -7.58 -2.56 -2.66
N LEU A 73 -7.93 -2.46 -3.95
CA LEU A 73 -7.81 -1.22 -4.71
C LEU A 73 -8.74 -0.13 -4.15
N ASP A 74 -9.93 -0.48 -3.70
CA ASP A 74 -10.85 0.45 -3.04
C ASP A 74 -10.23 1.03 -1.77
N THR A 75 -9.61 0.16 -0.96
CA THR A 75 -8.94 0.56 0.29
C THR A 75 -7.78 1.52 0.06
N TYR A 76 -6.94 1.27 -0.96
CA TYR A 76 -5.65 1.97 -1.09
C TYR A 76 -5.61 3.03 -2.18
N LEU A 77 -6.39 2.90 -3.26
CA LEU A 77 -6.35 3.83 -4.39
C LEU A 77 -7.52 4.81 -4.42
N TYR A 78 -8.74 4.37 -4.03
CA TYR A 78 -9.97 5.15 -4.23
C TYR A 78 -10.51 5.87 -3.00
N LEU A 79 -10.21 5.36 -1.80
CA LEU A 79 -10.57 5.99 -0.51
C LEU A 79 -10.01 7.41 -0.36
#